data_AF-A0A8T6SHT9-F1
#
_entry.id   AF-A0A8T6SHT9-F1
#
_cell.length_a   1.000
_cell.length_b   1.000
_cell.length_c   1.000
_cell.angle_alpha   90.00
_cell.angle_beta   90.00
_cell.angle_gamma   90.00
#
_symmetry.space_group_name_H-M   'P 1'
#
loop_
_entity.id
_entity.type
_entity.pdbx_description
1 polymer ?
#
loop_
_entity_poly.entity_id
_entity_poly.type
_entity_poly.pdbx_seq_one_letter_code
_entity_poly.pdbx_strand_id
1 'polypeptide(L)'
;MNFPGVSPTDFVYRYKTLSVVHLKELQEDIDRLKREGKLSDHRTYRSYLKDKKFEIPENLPGARSLIVMAFFTKLMLVNFHLAGKKYEVMLPPQYYSSGLTEEILRDIVLKGIIKEPGYKVERALQVHLK
;
A
#
# COMPACT_ATOMS: atom_id res chain seq x y z
N MET A 1 9.20 16.87 -12.01
CA MET A 1 10.37 16.11 -12.51
C MET A 1 9.87 14.76 -12.99
N ASN A 2 9.88 14.52 -14.31
CA ASN A 2 9.64 13.19 -14.86
C ASN A 2 10.95 12.42 -14.80
N PHE A 3 11.00 11.31 -14.08
CA PHE A 3 12.11 10.38 -14.12
C PHE A 3 11.84 9.40 -15.28
N PRO A 4 12.61 9.42 -16.37
CA PRO A 4 12.42 8.49 -17.47
C PRO A 4 12.92 7.09 -17.06
N GLY A 5 12.13 6.07 -17.37
CA GLY A 5 12.57 4.68 -17.48
C GLY A 5 12.83 3.92 -16.17
N VAL A 6 11.90 3.95 -15.22
CA VAL A 6 11.97 3.00 -14.08
C VAL A 6 11.40 1.66 -14.52
N SER A 7 12.25 0.65 -14.60
CA SER A 7 11.84 -0.72 -14.91
C SER A 7 11.22 -1.39 -13.68
N PRO A 8 10.22 -2.27 -13.81
CA PRO A 8 9.69 -3.07 -12.70
C PRO A 8 10.76 -3.83 -11.90
N THR A 9 11.92 -4.11 -12.50
CA THR A 9 13.08 -4.77 -11.88
C THR A 9 13.90 -3.89 -10.95
N ASP A 10 13.68 -2.57 -10.94
CA ASP A 10 14.49 -1.62 -10.15
C ASP A 10 14.02 -1.50 -8.69
N PHE A 11 12.87 -2.09 -8.37
CA PHE A 11 12.29 -2.05 -7.03
C PHE A 11 12.62 -3.31 -6.24
N VAL A 12 13.14 -3.12 -5.03
CA VAL A 12 13.30 -4.21 -4.06
C VAL A 12 11.99 -4.36 -3.28
N TYR A 13 11.36 -5.52 -3.42
CA TYR A 13 10.10 -5.82 -2.75
C TYR A 13 10.08 -7.22 -2.14
N ARG A 14 9.20 -7.40 -1.16
CA ARG A 14 8.77 -8.70 -0.63
C ARG A 14 7.26 -8.79 -0.77
N TYR A 15 6.74 -9.99 -0.94
CA TYR A 15 5.30 -10.20 -0.97
C TYR A 15 4.88 -11.43 -0.19
N LYS A 16 3.61 -11.46 0.20
CA LYS A 16 2.92 -12.66 0.68
C LYS A 16 1.56 -12.75 0.02
N THR A 17 1.17 -13.98 -0.30
CA THR A 17 -0.18 -14.31 -0.78
C THR A 17 -0.98 -14.87 0.39
N LEU A 18 -2.19 -14.34 0.57
CA LEU A 18 -3.11 -14.73 1.63
C LEU A 18 -4.44 -15.16 1.02
N SER A 19 -5.14 -16.10 1.65
CA SER A 19 -6.52 -16.40 1.29
C SER A 19 -7.45 -15.23 1.64
N VAL A 20 -8.40 -14.91 0.77
CA VAL A 20 -9.43 -13.89 1.06
C VAL A 20 -10.36 -14.30 2.20
N VAL A 21 -10.38 -15.57 2.61
CA VAL A 21 -11.15 -16.05 3.77
C VAL A 21 -10.78 -15.28 5.04
N HIS A 22 -9.50 -14.92 5.20
CA HIS A 22 -9.01 -14.17 6.35
C HIS A 22 -9.48 -12.71 6.40
N LEU A 23 -10.05 -12.17 5.32
CA LEU A 23 -10.61 -10.81 5.34
C LEU A 23 -11.79 -10.70 6.31
N LYS A 24 -12.64 -11.73 6.33
CA LYS A 24 -13.79 -11.79 7.24
C LYS A 24 -13.34 -11.90 8.70
N GLU A 25 -12.33 -12.73 8.98
CA GLU A 25 -11.73 -12.87 10.30
C GLU A 25 -11.17 -11.52 10.80
N LEU A 26 -10.47 -10.80 9.92
CA LEU A 26 -9.93 -9.47 10.23
C LEU A 26 -11.04 -8.44 10.51
N GLN A 27 -12.12 -8.45 9.73
CA GLN A 27 -13.28 -7.59 9.98
C GLN A 27 -13.90 -7.87 11.35
N GLU A 28 -14.12 -9.14 11.67
CA GLU A 28 -14.68 -9.57 12.97
C GLU A 28 -13.79 -9.17 14.15
N ASP A 29 -12.48 -9.30 14.01
CA ASP A 29 -11.51 -8.89 15.02
C ASP A 29 -11.53 -7.37 15.25
N ILE A 30 -11.58 -6.56 14.20
CA ILE A 30 -11.68 -5.10 14.31
C ILE A 30 -13.00 -4.69 14.97
N ASP A 31 -14.11 -5.33 14.59
CA ASP A 31 -15.42 -5.06 15.18
C ASP A 31 -15.47 -5.51 16.65
N ARG A 32 -14.81 -6.61 17.01
CA ARG A 32 -14.64 -7.03 18.41
C ARG A 32 -13.87 -5.98 19.20
N LEU A 33 -12.71 -5.54 18.72
CA LEU A 33 -11.92 -4.50 19.39
C LEU A 33 -12.70 -3.20 19.59
N LYS A 34 -13.54 -2.84 18.61
CA LYS A 34 -14.44 -1.69 18.71
C LYS A 34 -15.49 -1.88 19.80
N ARG A 35 -16.15 -3.03 19.86
CA ARG A 35 -17.16 -3.35 20.91
C ARG A 35 -16.55 -3.40 22.30
N GLU A 36 -15.33 -3.90 22.42
CA GLU A 36 -14.59 -4.00 23.69
C GLU A 36 -14.00 -2.67 24.17
N GLY A 37 -14.18 -1.57 23.44
CA GLY A 37 -13.59 -0.27 23.80
C GLY A 37 -12.06 -0.25 23.71
N LYS A 38 -11.44 -1.21 23.01
CA LYS A 38 -9.98 -1.33 22.84
C LYS A 38 -9.43 -0.46 21.72
N LEU A 39 -10.30 0.26 21.02
CA LEU A 39 -9.94 1.23 20.00
C LEU A 39 -10.13 2.65 20.56
N SER A 40 -9.23 3.58 20.25
CA SER A 40 -9.35 4.97 20.73
C SER A 40 -10.65 5.62 20.26
N ASP A 41 -11.41 6.27 21.14
CA ASP A 41 -12.62 7.03 20.76
C ASP A 41 -12.33 8.42 20.19
N HIS A 42 -11.06 8.79 20.03
CA HIS A 42 -10.68 10.08 19.48
C HIS A 42 -11.18 10.25 18.04
N ARG A 43 -11.83 11.38 17.74
CA ARG A 43 -12.47 11.65 16.44
C ARG A 43 -11.53 11.43 15.26
N THR A 44 -10.29 11.91 15.34
CA THR A 44 -9.28 11.75 14.28
C THR A 44 -8.89 10.29 14.08
N TYR A 45 -8.82 9.51 15.15
CA TYR A 45 -8.53 8.09 15.04
C TYR A 45 -9.70 7.37 14.34
N ARG A 46 -10.94 7.68 14.74
CA ARG A 46 -12.14 7.12 14.13
C ARG A 46 -12.29 7.49 12.66
N SER A 47 -11.89 8.68 12.25
CA SER A 47 -11.90 9.05 10.83
C SER A 47 -10.99 8.19 9.97
N TYR A 48 -9.92 7.61 10.52
CA TYR A 48 -9.06 6.69 9.76
C TYR A 48 -9.69 5.31 9.55
N LEU A 49 -10.61 4.90 10.43
CA LEU A 49 -11.24 3.59 10.40
C LEU A 49 -12.63 3.58 9.74
N LYS A 50 -13.33 4.72 9.71
CA LYS A 50 -14.75 4.81 9.33
C LYS A 50 -15.07 4.15 8.00
N ASP A 51 -14.21 4.34 7.00
CA ASP A 51 -14.45 3.85 5.63
C ASP A 51 -13.64 2.59 5.31
N LYS A 52 -13.10 1.91 6.34
CA LYS A 52 -12.33 0.68 6.18
C LYS A 52 -13.27 -0.51 6.27
N LYS A 53 -13.25 -1.33 5.22
CA LYS A 53 -13.91 -2.62 5.16
C LYS A 53 -12.91 -3.65 4.68
N PHE A 54 -12.91 -4.80 5.34
CA PHE A 54 -12.08 -5.94 4.96
C PHE A 54 -12.95 -6.95 4.24
N GLU A 55 -13.28 -6.64 2.98
CA GLU A 55 -14.18 -7.41 2.13
C GLU A 55 -13.58 -7.57 0.72
N ILE A 56 -14.09 -8.54 -0.05
CA ILE A 56 -13.69 -8.73 -1.44
C ILE A 56 -14.18 -7.53 -2.27
N PRO A 57 -13.34 -6.92 -3.12
CA PRO A 57 -13.76 -5.81 -3.97
C PRO A 57 -14.91 -6.19 -4.91
N GLU A 58 -15.91 -5.31 -5.06
CA GLU A 58 -17.06 -5.53 -5.95
C GLU A 58 -16.67 -5.72 -7.42
N ASN A 59 -15.55 -5.12 -7.85
CA ASN A 59 -15.02 -5.24 -9.20
C ASN A 59 -14.20 -6.53 -9.43
N LEU A 60 -14.01 -7.35 -8.39
CA LEU A 60 -13.33 -8.65 -8.42
C LEU A 60 -14.00 -9.66 -7.46
N PRO A 61 -15.30 -9.96 -7.63
CA PRO A 61 -16.06 -10.78 -6.69
C PRO A 61 -15.55 -12.24 -6.63
N GLY A 62 -14.85 -12.71 -7.67
CA GLY A 62 -14.22 -14.02 -7.73
C GLY A 62 -12.80 -14.09 -7.16
N ALA A 63 -12.31 -13.04 -6.48
CA ALA A 63 -10.97 -13.04 -5.90
C ALA A 63 -10.81 -14.19 -4.91
N ARG A 64 -9.71 -14.94 -5.03
CA ARG A 64 -9.37 -16.04 -4.11
C ARG A 64 -8.20 -15.70 -3.19
N SER A 65 -7.42 -14.68 -3.56
CA SER A 65 -6.21 -14.33 -2.83
C SER A 65 -6.01 -12.83 -2.77
N LEU A 66 -5.40 -12.39 -1.67
CA LEU A 66 -4.84 -11.06 -1.48
C LEU A 66 -3.32 -11.16 -1.59
N ILE A 67 -2.70 -10.29 -2.38
CA ILE A 67 -1.24 -10.18 -2.46
C ILE A 67 -0.84 -8.91 -1.70
N VAL A 68 -0.15 -9.10 -0.57
CA VAL A 68 0.40 -8.01 0.24
C VAL A 68 1.83 -7.79 -0.19
N MET A 69 2.17 -6.56 -0.57
CA MET A 69 3.50 -6.19 -1.03
C MET A 69 4.13 -5.14 -0.11
N ALA A 70 5.40 -5.35 0.21
CA ALA A 70 6.23 -4.40 0.95
C ALA A 70 7.40 -3.96 0.07
N PHE A 71 7.51 -2.65 -0.15
CA PHE A 71 8.56 -2.05 -0.97
C PHE A 71 9.58 -1.33 -0.10
N PHE A 72 10.86 -1.55 -0.40
CA PHE A 72 11.89 -0.72 0.18
C PHE A 72 11.92 0.64 -0.51
N THR A 73 11.71 1.72 0.26
CA THR A 73 11.84 3.09 -0.21
C THR A 73 12.96 3.78 0.54
N LYS A 74 13.91 4.37 -0.19
CA LYS A 74 15.12 4.98 0.38
C LYS A 74 14.80 6.28 1.13
N LEU A 75 15.70 6.75 1.96
CA LEU A 75 15.66 8.15 2.41
C LEU A 75 16.21 9.03 1.29
N MET A 76 15.58 10.18 1.05
CA MET A 76 16.05 11.14 0.06
C MET A 76 16.81 12.27 0.75
N LEU A 77 17.97 12.65 0.22
CA LEU A 77 18.67 13.86 0.63
C LEU A 77 18.25 15.00 -0.30
N VAL A 78 17.80 16.11 0.27
CA VAL A 78 17.40 17.31 -0.47
C VAL A 78 18.19 18.51 0.03
N ASN A 79 18.68 19.32 -0.91
CA ASN A 79 19.35 20.58 -0.61
C ASN A 79 18.37 21.74 -0.71
N PHE A 80 18.07 22.37 0.42
CA PHE A 80 17.33 23.63 0.49
C PHE A 80 18.29 24.80 0.35
N HIS A 81 17.97 25.76 -0.50
CA HIS A 81 18.74 26.98 -0.68
C HIS A 81 18.00 28.13 0.00
N LEU A 82 18.60 28.72 1.03
CA LEU A 82 18.02 29.83 1.78
C LEU A 82 19.10 30.89 2.06
N ALA A 83 18.84 32.14 1.68
CA ALA A 83 19.76 33.27 1.85
C ALA A 83 21.20 32.98 1.35
N GLY A 84 21.33 32.31 0.20
CA GLY A 84 22.61 31.93 -0.40
C GLY A 84 23.33 30.75 0.27
N LYS A 85 22.79 30.16 1.33
CA LYS A 85 23.33 28.96 2.00
C LYS A 85 22.55 27.71 1.61
N LYS A 86 23.28 26.58 1.55
CA LYS A 86 22.71 25.24 1.33
C LYS A 86 22.47 24.53 2.66
N TYR A 87 21.31 23.91 2.79
CA TYR A 87 20.92 23.09 3.94
C TYR A 87 20.50 21.71 3.43
N GLU A 88 21.26 20.69 3.77
CA GLU A 88 20.92 19.30 3.44
C GLU A 88 19.96 18.73 4.48
N VAL A 89 18.88 18.10 4.02
CA VAL A 89 17.85 17.49 4.87
C VAL A 89 17.52 16.11 4.35
N MET A 90 17.37 15.16 5.27
CA MET A 90 16.84 13.83 4.99
C MET A 90 15.31 13.87 4.98
N LEU A 91 14.70 13.55 3.84
CA LEU A 91 13.27 13.41 3.70
C LEU A 91 12.85 11.94 3.82
N PRO A 92 11.91 11.63 4.73
CA PRO A 92 11.25 10.34 4.78
C PRO A 92 10.51 10.00 3.47
N PRO A 93 10.35 8.71 3.14
CA PRO A 93 9.63 8.24 1.95
C PRO A 93 8.24 8.84 1.72
N GLN A 94 7.58 9.28 2.78
CA GLN A 94 6.23 9.83 2.72
C GLN A 94 6.16 11.23 2.10
N TYR A 95 7.30 11.91 1.94
CA TYR A 95 7.36 13.31 1.48
C TYR A 95 7.83 13.46 0.04
N TYR A 96 8.06 12.36 -0.69
CA TYR A 96 8.47 12.42 -2.09
C TYR A 96 7.90 11.24 -2.88
N SER A 97 7.85 11.37 -4.20
CA SER A 97 7.40 10.29 -5.08
C SER A 97 8.55 9.30 -5.30
N SER A 98 8.35 8.04 -4.92
CA SER A 98 9.31 6.96 -5.15
C SER A 98 9.39 6.51 -6.61
N GLY A 99 8.52 7.03 -7.48
CA GLY A 99 8.34 6.54 -8.85
C GLY A 99 7.53 5.25 -8.96
N LEU A 100 7.10 4.64 -7.84
CA LEU A 100 6.15 3.52 -7.86
C LEU A 100 4.77 4.02 -8.31
N THR A 101 4.33 3.57 -9.49
CA THR A 101 2.99 3.81 -10.00
C THR A 101 2.12 2.56 -9.87
N GLU A 102 0.80 2.73 -9.91
CA GLU A 102 -0.14 1.61 -9.89
C GLU A 102 0.05 0.65 -11.06
N GLU A 103 0.42 1.18 -12.23
CA GLU A 103 0.76 0.40 -13.42
C GLU A 103 1.99 -0.49 -13.19
N ILE A 104 3.06 0.08 -12.61
CA ILE A 104 4.27 -0.69 -12.27
C ILE A 104 3.93 -1.80 -11.27
N LEU A 105 3.14 -1.49 -10.24
CA LEU A 105 2.71 -2.49 -9.25
C LEU A 105 1.94 -3.63 -9.91
N ARG A 106 0.99 -3.29 -10.78
CA ARG A 106 0.20 -4.26 -11.53
C ARG A 106 1.08 -5.14 -12.41
N ASP A 107 2.06 -4.55 -13.09
CA ASP A 107 3.03 -5.27 -13.92
C ASP A 107 3.91 -6.22 -13.10
N ILE A 108 4.41 -5.79 -11.94
CA ILE A 108 5.17 -6.65 -11.02
C ILE A 108 4.32 -7.86 -10.63
N VAL A 109 3.05 -7.65 -10.30
CA VAL A 109 2.15 -8.76 -9.92
C VAL A 109 1.87 -9.68 -11.09
N LEU A 110 1.46 -9.14 -12.25
CA LEU A 110 1.03 -9.95 -13.41
C LEU A 110 2.18 -10.62 -14.17
N LYS A 111 3.40 -10.07 -14.12
CA LYS A 111 4.55 -10.62 -14.86
C LYS A 111 5.53 -11.35 -13.95
N GLY A 112 5.61 -10.95 -12.67
CA GLY A 112 6.58 -11.49 -11.71
C GLY A 112 6.00 -12.50 -10.72
N ILE A 113 4.78 -12.27 -10.23
CA ILE A 113 4.17 -13.06 -9.15
C ILE A 113 3.19 -14.10 -9.71
N ILE A 114 2.17 -13.66 -10.43
CA ILE A 114 1.17 -14.51 -11.08
C ILE A 114 1.72 -14.80 -12.48
N LYS A 115 2.47 -15.90 -12.63
CA LYS A 115 3.15 -16.23 -13.89
C LYS A 115 2.16 -16.76 -14.93
N GLU A 116 1.03 -17.30 -14.50
CA GLU A 116 -0.01 -17.79 -15.39
C GLU A 116 -0.87 -16.65 -15.97
N PRO A 117 -1.19 -16.70 -17.28
CA PRO A 117 -2.10 -15.72 -17.89
C PRO A 117 -3.56 -15.93 -17.47
N GLY A 118 -4.40 -14.92 -17.69
CA GLY A 118 -5.86 -15.00 -17.46
C GLY A 118 -6.33 -14.53 -16.09
N TYR A 119 -5.41 -14.15 -15.20
CA TYR A 119 -5.74 -13.56 -13.91
C TYR A 119 -5.96 -12.05 -14.01
N LYS A 120 -6.92 -11.56 -13.22
CA LYS A 120 -7.20 -10.14 -13.03
C LYS A 120 -6.67 -9.70 -11.67
N VAL A 121 -6.01 -8.55 -11.64
CA VAL A 121 -5.49 -7.92 -10.42
C VAL A 121 -6.19 -6.58 -10.25
N GLU A 122 -6.67 -6.34 -9.04
CA GLU A 122 -7.32 -5.09 -8.65
C GLU A 122 -6.71 -4.58 -7.35
N ARG A 123 -6.53 -3.27 -7.25
CA ARG A 123 -5.99 -2.64 -6.04
C ARG A 123 -7.05 -2.69 -4.94
N ALA A 124 -6.65 -3.18 -3.78
CA ALA A 124 -7.49 -3.15 -2.58
C ALA A 124 -7.53 -1.72 -2.00
N LEU A 125 -8.33 -0.83 -2.59
CA LEU A 125 -8.39 0.59 -2.23
C LEU A 125 -8.86 0.84 -0.79
N GLN A 126 -9.69 -0.06 -0.24
CA GLN A 126 -10.29 0.08 1.10
C GLN A 126 -9.44 -0.52 2.23
N VAL A 127 -8.33 -1.20 1.90
CA VAL A 127 -7.45 -1.87 2.86
C VAL A 127 -6.16 -1.05 2.97
N HIS A 128 -6.20 0.10 3.63
CA HIS A 128 -4.97 0.86 3.86
C HIS A 128 -4.33 0.45 5.18
N LEU A 129 -3.20 -0.26 5.08
CA LEU A 129 -2.13 -0.19 6.06
C LEU A 129 -1.31 1.06 5.70
N LYS A 130 -1.24 2.02 6.62
CA LYS A 130 -0.31 3.16 6.52
C LYS A 130 1.10 2.73 6.89
#